data_AF-A0A829A5B5-F1
#
_entry.id   AF-A0A829A5B5-F1
#
_cell.length_a   1.000
_cell.length_b   1.000
_cell.length_c   1.000
_cell.angle_alpha   90.00
_cell.angle_beta   90.00
_cell.angle_gamma   90.00
#
_symmetry.space_group_name_H-M   'P 1'
#
loop_
_entity.id
_entity.type
_entity.pdbx_description
1 polymer ?
#
loop_
_entity_poly.entity_id
_entity_poly.type
_entity_poly.pdbx_seq_one_letter_code
_entity_poly.pdbx_strand_id
1 'polypeptide(L)'
;MELLEKESIDFYLERAWTVLRYAFFKEEEYDGLNSHQEAVLEFLNYSNRLRTARLWWSKEGLIVSKKIYAQKLYEFREEKINYTDIQFFDKMKEYPIYVNKEMMKAKESRLNHSGLRMVSIGLLFLMRLKERQERKKNLTS
;
A
#
# COMPACT_ATOMS: atom_id res chain seq x y z
N MET A 1 -9.00 -11.07 8.76
CA MET A 1 -9.02 -10.30 7.49
C MET A 1 -8.73 -11.22 6.30
N GLU A 2 -9.39 -11.05 5.15
CA GLU A 2 -9.14 -11.83 3.91
C GLU A 2 -8.86 -10.89 2.73
N LEU A 3 -7.75 -11.11 2.00
CA LEU A 3 -7.44 -10.39 0.77
C LEU A 3 -8.24 -10.95 -0.41
N LEU A 4 -9.07 -10.10 -1.03
CA LEU A 4 -9.80 -10.40 -2.25
C LEU A 4 -8.87 -10.22 -3.46
N GLU A 5 -7.96 -11.19 -3.66
CA GLU A 5 -6.87 -11.08 -4.64
C GLU A 5 -7.36 -10.89 -6.07
N LYS A 6 -8.41 -11.61 -6.46
CA LYS A 6 -8.95 -11.58 -7.82
C LYS A 6 -9.52 -10.21 -8.15
N GLU A 7 -10.38 -9.70 -7.28
CA GLU A 7 -10.99 -8.38 -7.38
C GLU A 7 -9.92 -7.28 -7.39
N SER A 8 -8.89 -7.44 -6.56
CA SER A 8 -7.76 -6.51 -6.49
C SER A 8 -6.95 -6.47 -7.79
N ILE A 9 -6.60 -7.64 -8.35
CA ILE A 9 -5.82 -7.69 -9.59
C ILE A 9 -6.65 -7.27 -10.81
N ASP A 10 -7.91 -7.67 -10.88
CA ASP A 10 -8.81 -7.30 -11.98
C ASP A 10 -8.96 -5.77 -12.02
N PHE A 11 -9.22 -5.13 -10.88
CA PHE A 11 -9.30 -3.67 -10.79
C PHE A 11 -7.99 -2.97 -11.17
N TYR A 12 -6.85 -3.48 -10.72
CA TYR A 12 -5.53 -2.94 -11.07
C TYR A 12 -5.26 -3.02 -12.58
N LEU A 13 -5.63 -4.14 -13.22
CA LEU A 13 -5.43 -4.37 -14.64
C LEU A 13 -6.43 -3.59 -15.50
N GLU A 14 -7.66 -3.35 -15.04
CA GLU A 14 -8.65 -2.52 -15.72
C GLU A 14 -8.21 -1.06 -15.83
N ARG A 15 -7.64 -0.49 -14.76
CA ARG A 15 -7.19 0.91 -14.75
C ARG A 15 -5.82 1.17 -15.38
N ALA A 16 -5.42 0.33 -16.34
CA ALA A 16 -4.18 0.48 -17.09
C ALA A 16 -2.93 0.65 -16.20
N TRP A 17 -2.87 -0.08 -15.09
CA TRP A 17 -1.71 -0.12 -14.19
C TRP A 17 -1.40 1.25 -13.55
N THR A 18 -2.40 1.83 -12.90
CA THR A 18 -2.25 3.08 -12.16
C THR A 18 -1.02 3.07 -11.25
N VAL A 19 -0.40 4.25 -11.09
CA VAL A 19 0.71 4.45 -10.13
C VAL A 19 0.27 4.12 -8.70
N LEU A 20 -1.03 4.25 -8.42
CA LEU A 20 -1.64 3.90 -7.13
C LEU A 20 -1.92 2.40 -7.07
N ARG A 21 -1.47 1.78 -5.97
CA ARG A 21 -1.72 0.37 -5.65
C ARG A 21 -2.92 0.29 -4.72
N TYR A 22 -3.79 -0.68 -4.97
CA TYR A 22 -5.00 -0.93 -4.20
C TYR A 22 -5.13 -2.43 -3.91
N ALA A 23 -5.81 -2.74 -2.82
CA ALA A 23 -6.27 -4.09 -2.51
C ALA A 23 -7.63 -4.00 -1.82
N PHE A 24 -8.50 -4.94 -2.16
CA PHE A 24 -9.78 -5.12 -1.50
C PHE A 24 -9.67 -6.22 -0.45
N PHE A 25 -10.29 -5.98 0.69
CA PHE A 25 -10.30 -6.95 1.77
C PHE A 25 -11.74 -7.22 2.19
N LYS A 26 -12.00 -8.48 2.55
CA LYS A 26 -13.20 -8.89 3.26
C LYS A 26 -12.85 -9.08 4.72
N GLU A 27 -13.71 -8.56 5.58
CA GLU A 27 -13.59 -8.70 7.02
C GLU A 27 -14.94 -9.11 7.58
N GLU A 28 -14.96 -10.17 8.38
CA GLU A 28 -16.19 -10.69 8.99
C GLU A 28 -16.48 -10.01 10.33
N GLU A 29 -15.43 -9.76 11.12
CA GLU A 29 -15.50 -9.05 12.39
C GLU A 29 -14.36 -8.03 12.46
N TYR A 30 -14.69 -6.77 12.75
CA TYR A 30 -13.74 -5.67 12.80
C TYR A 30 -13.10 -5.55 14.18
N ASP A 31 -11.82 -5.90 14.29
CA ASP A 31 -10.99 -5.83 15.51
C ASP A 31 -10.08 -4.59 15.55
N GLY A 32 -10.57 -3.48 15.00
CA GLY A 32 -9.91 -2.18 15.16
C GLY A 32 -8.47 -2.16 14.64
N LEU A 33 -7.52 -1.93 15.55
CA LEU A 33 -6.10 -1.78 15.23
C LEU A 33 -5.48 -3.07 14.68
N ASN A 34 -5.86 -4.23 15.22
CA ASN A 34 -5.28 -5.51 14.82
C ASN A 34 -5.66 -5.83 13.37
N SER A 35 -6.94 -5.67 13.04
CA SER A 35 -7.45 -5.76 11.67
C SER A 35 -6.72 -4.84 10.69
N HIS A 36 -6.45 -3.60 11.10
CA HIS A 36 -5.68 -2.66 10.27
C HIS A 36 -4.24 -3.13 10.05
N GLN A 37 -3.57 -3.65 11.09
CA GLN A 37 -2.21 -4.17 10.96
C GLN A 37 -2.17 -5.40 10.05
N GLU A 38 -3.12 -6.32 10.19
CA GLU A 38 -3.28 -7.48 9.32
C GLU A 38 -3.47 -7.04 7.86
N ALA A 39 -4.39 -6.10 7.60
CA ALA A 39 -4.63 -5.59 6.25
C ALA A 39 -3.39 -4.92 5.65
N VAL A 40 -2.62 -4.14 6.42
CA VAL A 40 -1.38 -3.52 5.94
C VAL A 40 -0.33 -4.56 5.60
N LEU A 41 -0.12 -5.57 6.45
CA LEU A 41 0.83 -6.65 6.18
C LEU A 41 0.47 -7.43 4.92
N GLU A 42 -0.81 -7.80 4.78
CA GLU A 42 -1.31 -8.49 3.59
C GLU A 42 -1.20 -7.62 2.33
N PHE A 43 -1.49 -6.32 2.43
CA PHE A 43 -1.30 -5.38 1.34
C PHE A 43 0.16 -5.26 0.90
N LEU A 44 1.10 -5.25 1.85
CA LEU A 44 2.53 -5.18 1.56
C LEU A 44 3.04 -6.48 0.92
N ASN A 45 2.57 -7.65 1.37
CA ASN A 45 2.82 -8.93 0.71
C ASN A 45 2.31 -8.95 -0.73
N TYR A 46 1.06 -8.54 -0.93
CA TYR A 46 0.46 -8.40 -2.26
C TYR A 46 1.26 -7.42 -3.15
N SER A 47 1.67 -6.28 -2.59
CA SER A 47 2.48 -5.28 -3.29
C SER A 47 3.86 -5.80 -3.67
N ASN A 48 4.49 -6.61 -2.82
CA ASN A 48 5.77 -7.24 -3.15
C ASN A 48 5.61 -8.13 -4.39
N ARG A 49 4.59 -9.00 -4.39
CA ARG A 49 4.26 -9.88 -5.54
C ARG A 49 3.98 -9.09 -6.82
N LEU A 50 3.22 -7.99 -6.74
CA LEU A 50 2.97 -7.12 -7.89
C LEU A 50 4.26 -6.53 -8.47
N ARG A 51 5.23 -6.17 -7.62
CA ARG A 51 6.53 -5.66 -8.07
C ARG A 51 7.32 -6.75 -8.78
N THR A 52 7.34 -7.96 -8.24
CA THR A 52 7.99 -9.14 -8.83
C THR A 52 7.41 -9.48 -10.19
N ALA A 53 6.08 -9.54 -10.29
CA ALA A 53 5.40 -9.76 -11.56
C ALA A 53 5.71 -8.68 -12.59
N ARG A 54 5.80 -7.41 -12.18
CA ARG A 54 6.21 -6.31 -13.07
C ARG A 54 7.66 -6.41 -13.53
N LEU A 55 8.57 -6.84 -12.65
CA LEU A 55 9.98 -7.05 -12.99
C LEU A 55 10.14 -8.22 -13.98
N TRP A 56 9.43 -9.32 -13.75
CA TRP A 56 9.35 -10.44 -14.68
C TRP A 56 8.79 -10.00 -16.04
N TRP A 57 7.65 -9.30 -16.04
CA TRP A 57 7.01 -8.80 -17.25
C TRP A 57 7.93 -7.89 -18.08
N SER A 58 8.71 -7.05 -17.39
CA SER A 58 9.68 -6.15 -18.05
C SER A 58 10.84 -6.91 -18.71
N LYS A 59 11.13 -8.15 -18.28
CA LYS A 59 12.17 -9.01 -18.86
C LYS A 59 11.65 -9.86 -20.03
N GLU A 60 10.41 -10.35 -19.97
CA GLU A 60 9.81 -11.18 -21.03
C GLU A 60 9.38 -10.39 -22.27
N GLY A 61 9.17 -9.07 -22.13
CA GLY A 61 8.72 -8.19 -23.21
C GLY A 61 7.20 -7.98 -23.23
N LEU A 62 6.79 -6.85 -23.84
CA LEU A 62 5.45 -6.23 -23.79
C LEU A 62 4.24 -7.06 -24.32
N ILE A 63 4.41 -8.34 -24.67
CA ILE A 63 3.36 -9.16 -25.34
C ILE A 63 2.58 -10.05 -24.33
N VAL A 64 2.81 -9.88 -23.03
CA VAL A 64 2.07 -10.64 -22.02
C VAL A 64 0.66 -10.08 -21.86
N SER A 65 -0.35 -10.92 -22.08
CA SER A 65 -1.75 -10.56 -21.84
C SER A 65 -2.03 -10.31 -20.36
N LYS A 66 -3.05 -9.50 -20.05
CA LYS A 66 -3.54 -9.28 -18.67
C LYS A 66 -3.82 -10.59 -17.92
N LYS A 67 -4.37 -11.60 -18.63
CA LYS A 67 -4.64 -12.93 -18.07
C LYS A 67 -3.37 -13.66 -17.64
N ILE A 68 -2.34 -13.65 -18.48
CA ILE A 68 -1.05 -14.29 -18.16
C ILE A 68 -0.37 -13.55 -17.00
N TYR A 69 -0.44 -12.21 -16.97
CA TYR A 69 0.08 -11.43 -15.84
C TYR A 69 -0.60 -11.79 -14.52
N ALA A 70 -1.94 -11.87 -14.51
CA ALA A 70 -2.70 -12.27 -13.32
C ALA A 70 -2.35 -13.70 -12.87
N GLN A 71 -2.23 -14.64 -13.81
CA GLN A 71 -1.81 -16.01 -13.51
C GLN A 71 -0.41 -16.05 -12.88
N LYS A 72 0.54 -15.30 -13.43
CA LYS A 72 1.91 -15.23 -12.91
C LYS A 72 1.96 -14.67 -11.49
N LEU A 73 1.07 -13.73 -11.15
CA LEU A 73 0.99 -13.19 -9.80
C LEU A 73 0.65 -14.26 -8.75
N TYR A 74 -0.19 -15.23 -9.10
CA TYR A 74 -0.50 -16.36 -8.22
C TYR A 74 0.69 -17.31 -8.03
N GLU A 75 1.54 -17.47 -9.04
CA GLU A 75 2.77 -18.26 -8.94
C GLU A 75 3.78 -17.63 -7.98
N PHE A 76 3.78 -16.30 -7.84
CA PHE A 76 4.65 -15.58 -6.89
C PHE A 76 4.14 -15.58 -5.44
N ARG A 77 3.12 -16.39 -5.08
CA ARG A 77 2.62 -16.47 -3.69
C ARG A 77 3.69 -16.83 -2.66
N GLU A 78 4.76 -17.49 -3.07
CA GLU A 78 5.88 -17.83 -2.19
C GLU A 78 6.80 -16.64 -1.87
N GLU A 79 6.75 -15.55 -2.65
CA GLU A 79 7.49 -14.33 -2.34
C GLU A 79 6.84 -13.55 -1.21
N LYS A 80 7.51 -13.55 -0.05
CA LYS A 80 7.09 -12.84 1.15
C LYS A 80 7.88 -11.55 1.33
N ILE A 81 7.28 -10.58 2.02
CA ILE A 81 8.00 -9.42 2.55
C ILE A 81 9.15 -9.85 3.47
N ASN A 82 10.22 -9.06 3.48
CA ASN A 82 11.36 -9.30 4.36
C ASN A 82 11.18 -8.57 5.68
N TYR A 83 11.18 -9.29 6.79
CA TYR A 83 11.14 -8.67 8.10
C TYR A 83 12.53 -8.19 8.50
N THR A 84 12.61 -7.02 9.13
CA THR A 84 13.88 -6.40 9.54
C THR A 84 13.72 -5.53 10.78
N ASP A 85 14.78 -5.40 11.56
CA ASP A 85 14.82 -4.50 12.73
C ASP A 85 15.37 -3.11 12.40
N ILE A 86 15.70 -2.85 11.12
CA ILE A 86 16.22 -1.56 10.69
C ILE A 86 15.16 -0.47 10.90
N GLN A 87 15.60 0.67 11.43
CA GLN A 87 14.74 1.81 11.74
C GLN A 87 14.90 3.00 10.78
N PHE A 88 15.96 2.98 9.94
CA PHE A 88 16.31 4.07 9.03
C PHE A 88 16.22 3.60 7.57
N PHE A 89 15.43 4.30 6.77
CA PHE A 89 15.06 3.87 5.42
C PHE A 89 16.06 4.31 4.34
N ASP A 90 16.99 5.21 4.67
CA ASP A 90 17.89 5.88 3.73
C ASP A 90 18.79 4.93 2.92
N LYS A 91 18.96 3.69 3.41
CA LYS A 91 19.78 2.65 2.79
C LYS A 91 18.98 1.51 2.16
N MET A 92 17.65 1.55 2.24
CA MET A 92 16.80 0.48 1.71
C MET A 92 16.49 0.70 0.23
N LYS A 93 16.52 -0.39 -0.54
CA LYS A 93 16.04 -0.40 -1.92
C LYS A 93 14.51 -0.44 -1.93
N GLU A 94 13.90 0.08 -2.99
CA GLU A 94 12.45 0.04 -3.20
C GLU A 94 11.90 -1.40 -3.31
N TYR A 95 12.75 -2.37 -3.65
CA TYR A 95 12.43 -3.80 -3.73
C TYR A 95 13.65 -4.67 -3.33
N PRO A 96 13.45 -5.81 -2.65
CA PRO A 96 12.18 -6.29 -2.07
C PRO A 96 11.66 -5.40 -0.94
N ILE A 97 10.37 -5.52 -0.60
CA ILE A 97 9.78 -4.72 0.49
C ILE A 97 10.31 -5.23 1.84
N TYR A 98 10.81 -4.30 2.67
CA TYR A 98 11.26 -4.56 4.03
C TYR A 98 10.27 -4.00 5.05
N VAL A 99 9.96 -4.77 6.08
CA VAL A 99 9.00 -4.41 7.12
C VAL A 99 9.61 -4.57 8.50
N ASN A 100 9.58 -3.49 9.28
CA ASN A 100 9.88 -3.52 10.70
C ASN A 100 8.57 -3.63 11.51
N LYS A 101 8.32 -4.82 12.05
CA LYS A 101 7.08 -5.11 12.82
C LYS A 101 6.97 -4.26 14.08
N GLU A 102 8.09 -3.94 14.74
CA GLU A 102 8.11 -3.10 15.93
C GLU A 102 7.67 -1.67 15.59
N MET A 103 8.06 -1.16 14.43
CA MET A 103 7.61 0.14 13.95
C MET A 103 6.15 0.15 13.45
N MET A 104 5.57 -1.02 13.15
CA MET A 104 4.15 -1.15 12.81
C MET A 104 3.23 -1.19 14.04
N LYS A 105 3.77 -1.41 15.24
CA LYS A 105 3.00 -1.31 16.48
C LYS A 105 2.48 0.11 16.61
N ALA A 106 1.17 0.30 16.51
CA ALA A 106 0.63 1.62 16.78
C ALA A 106 0.84 1.91 18.26
N LYS A 107 1.47 3.04 18.53
CA LYS A 107 1.44 3.60 19.88
C LYS A 107 0.09 4.28 20.02
N GLU A 108 -0.68 3.86 21.01
CA GLU A 108 -1.87 4.58 21.42
C GLU A 108 -1.43 6.03 21.73
N SER A 109 -1.79 6.96 20.86
CA SER A 109 -1.49 8.35 21.11
C SER A 109 -2.40 8.77 22.26
N ARG A 110 -1.84 8.97 23.47
CA ARG A 110 -2.51 9.74 24.53
C ARG A 110 -2.63 11.19 24.07
N LEU A 111 -3.48 11.44 23.08
CA LEU A 111 -4.00 12.76 22.82
C LEU A 111 -4.96 13.03 23.97
N ASN A 112 -4.41 13.60 25.05
CA ASN A 112 -5.21 14.26 26.08
C ASN A 112 -6.23 15.13 25.37
N HIS A 113 -7.50 14.96 25.72
CA HIS A 113 -8.67 15.68 25.22
C HIS A 113 -8.49 17.21 25.27
N SER A 114 -7.74 17.73 24.30
CA SER A 114 -7.54 19.14 24.02
C SER A 114 -7.76 19.35 22.52
N GLY A 115 -8.94 18.98 22.04
CA GLY A 115 -9.52 19.47 20.78
C GLY A 115 -8.76 19.21 19.47
N LEU A 116 -7.64 18.48 19.44
CA LEU A 116 -6.87 18.26 18.22
C LEU A 116 -7.27 16.95 17.56
N ARG A 117 -8.01 17.07 16.44
CA ARG A 117 -8.43 15.99 15.57
C ARG A 117 -7.23 15.10 15.20
N MET A 118 -7.44 13.79 15.28
CA MET A 118 -6.55 12.79 14.71
C MET A 118 -6.55 12.99 13.18
N VAL A 119 -5.44 13.45 12.61
CA VAL A 119 -5.27 13.62 11.16
C VAL A 119 -4.37 12.49 10.68
N SER A 120 -4.95 11.48 10.02
CA SER A 120 -4.17 10.42 9.37
C SER A 120 -3.17 11.04 8.39
N ILE A 121 -2.04 10.36 8.12
CA ILE A 121 -1.01 10.88 7.20
C ILE A 121 -1.61 11.21 5.81
N GLY A 122 -2.60 10.43 5.35
CA GLY A 122 -3.36 10.73 4.15
C GLY A 122 -4.18 12.02 4.26
N LEU A 123 -4.79 12.29 5.41
CA LEU A 123 -5.54 13.52 5.68
C LEU A 123 -4.60 14.75 5.75
N LEU A 124 -3.39 14.61 6.31
CA LEU A 124 -2.35 15.65 6.30
C LEU A 124 -1.91 15.98 4.87
N PHE A 125 -1.76 14.96 4.03
CA PHE A 125 -1.41 15.14 2.62
C PHE A 125 -2.51 15.88 1.85
N LEU A 126 -3.77 15.50 2.04
CA LEU A 126 -4.93 16.16 1.44
C LEU A 126 -5.09 17.62 1.92
N MET A 127 -4.87 17.88 3.20
CA MET A 127 -4.88 19.24 3.76
C MET A 127 -3.79 20.11 3.13
N ARG A 128 -2.55 19.63 3.03
CA ARG A 128 -1.46 20.36 2.34
C ARG A 128 -1.74 20.60 0.86
N LEU A 129 -2.40 19.65 0.20
CA LEU A 129 -2.82 19.79 -1.20
C LEU A 129 -3.85 20.91 -1.36
N LYS A 130 -4.85 20.93 -0.48
CA LYS A 130 -5.89 21.97 -0.46
C LYS A 130 -5.28 23.36 -0.20
N GLU A 131 -4.42 23.50 0.80
CA GLU A 131 -3.73 24.77 1.09
C GLU A 131 -2.82 25.26 -0.06
N ARG A 132 -2.22 24.34 -0.83
CA ARG A 132 -1.43 24.72 -2.01
C ARG A 132 -2.33 25.22 -3.14
N GLN A 133 -3.51 24.64 -3.32
CA GLN A 133 -4.46 25.11 -4.33
C GLN A 133 -5.06 26.47 -3.97
N GLU A 134 -5.43 26.69 -2.71
CA GLU A 134 -5.96 27.97 -2.24
C GLU A 134 -4.93 29.09 -2.36
N ARG A 135 -3.66 28.84 -2.00
CA ARG A 135 -2.56 29.80 -2.22
C ARG A 135 -2.35 30.15 -3.69
N LYS A 136 -2.43 29.17 -4.59
CA LYS A 136 -2.35 29.44 -6.03
C LYS A 136 -3.51 30.30 -6.52
N LYS A 137 -4.72 30.06 -6.01
CA LYS A 137 -5.92 30.82 -6.38
C LYS A 137 -5.84 32.29 -5.96
N ASN A 138 -5.25 32.55 -4.78
CA ASN A 138 -5.07 33.90 -4.23
C ASN A 138 -3.91 34.68 -4.85
N LEU A 139 -2.98 34.02 -5.55
CA LEU A 139 -1.88 34.67 -6.29
C LEU A 139 -2.27 35.01 -7.74
N THR A 140 -3.42 34.54 -8.19
CA THR A 140 -3.98 34.78 -9.54
C THR A 140 -5.26 35.61 -9.53
N SER A 141 -5.62 36.19 -8.38
CA SER A 141 -6.70 37.17 -8.19
C SER A 141 -6.10 38.50 -7.79
#